data_AF-A0A699THP2-F1
#
_entry.id   AF-A0A699THP2-F1
#
_cell.length_a   1.000
_cell.length_b   1.000
_cell.length_c   1.000
_cell.angle_alpha   90.00
_cell.angle_beta   90.00
_cell.angle_gamma   90.00
#
_symmetry.space_group_name_H-M   'P 1'
#
loop_
_entity.id
_entity.type
_entity.pdbx_description
1 polymer ?
#
loop_
_entity_poly.entity_id
_entity_poly.type
_entity_poly.pdbx_seq_one_letter_code
_entity_poly.pdbx_strand_id
1 'polypeptide(L)'
;IQTGAESHYSIIKQCQYVHLDDLCESHIYLYENPKAEGRYICSSHDATIHQLAKMINEKWPEYQVPAKFEGIDDEIPTVSFSSKKLTGMGFKFKYDLEEMFGGAIQSCKERGLLPYSTNETKEGLNSPQVAKPDTGEEEKLQIIHKVGNPHPLAPLAKGIVGE
;
A
#
# COMPACT_ATOMS: atom_id res chain seq x y z
N ILE A 1 11.21 -2.90 16.05
CA ILE A 1 10.44 -2.43 14.87
C ILE A 1 11.45 -2.23 13.78
N GLN A 2 11.24 -2.86 12.63
CA GLN A 2 12.11 -2.75 11.47
C GLN A 2 12.23 -1.25 11.16
N THR A 3 13.43 -0.70 11.30
CA THR A 3 13.84 0.50 10.59
C THR A 3 13.29 0.37 9.16
N GLY A 4 12.66 1.44 8.64
CA GLY A 4 12.03 1.38 7.32
C GLY A 4 12.93 0.61 6.35
N ALA A 5 12.38 -0.41 5.69
CA ALA A 5 13.20 -1.30 4.88
C ALA A 5 13.90 -0.44 3.83
N GLU A 6 15.19 -0.16 4.03
CA GLU A 6 15.96 0.84 3.28
C GLU A 6 15.94 0.52 1.78
N SER A 7 15.80 -0.76 1.45
CA SER A 7 15.56 -1.26 0.09
C SER A 7 14.39 -0.59 -0.62
N HIS A 8 13.34 -0.20 0.11
CA HIS A 8 12.15 0.43 -0.46
C HIS A 8 12.30 1.92 -0.72
N TYR A 9 13.27 2.62 -0.11
CA TYR A 9 13.45 4.06 -0.32
C TYR A 9 13.64 4.40 -1.80
N SER A 10 14.37 3.56 -2.52
CA SER A 10 14.55 3.70 -3.97
C SER A 10 13.23 3.72 -4.77
N ILE A 11 12.21 3.00 -4.28
CA ILE A 11 10.89 2.88 -4.90
C ILE A 11 10.01 4.07 -4.52
N ILE A 12 10.05 4.50 -3.26
CA ILE A 12 9.17 5.55 -2.73
C ILE A 12 9.76 6.97 -2.80
N LYS A 13 10.96 7.14 -3.35
CA LYS A 13 11.66 8.44 -3.39
C LYS A 13 10.90 9.53 -4.14
N GLN A 14 10.14 9.19 -5.18
CA GLN A 14 9.38 10.11 -6.03
C GLN A 14 8.06 9.42 -6.41
N CYS A 15 6.97 9.82 -5.77
CA CYS A 15 5.67 9.19 -5.97
C CYS A 15 4.60 10.18 -6.42
N GLN A 16 3.58 9.64 -7.06
CA GLN A 16 2.41 10.35 -7.52
C GLN A 16 1.17 9.79 -6.81
N TYR A 17 0.25 10.68 -6.47
CA TYR A 17 -0.86 10.39 -5.58
C TYR A 17 -2.18 10.86 -6.18
N VAL A 18 -3.23 10.11 -5.85
CA VAL A 18 -4.62 10.45 -6.12
C VAL A 18 -5.47 9.94 -4.98
N HIS A 19 -6.48 10.71 -4.58
CA HIS A 19 -7.40 10.29 -3.53
C HIS A 19 -8.28 9.15 -4.04
N LEU A 20 -8.60 8.19 -3.17
CA LEU A 20 -9.38 7.02 -3.55
C LEU A 20 -10.74 7.40 -4.15
N ASP A 21 -11.43 8.36 -3.53
CA ASP A 21 -12.73 8.82 -4.02
C ASP A 21 -12.60 9.58 -5.36
N ASP A 22 -11.57 10.42 -5.54
CA ASP A 22 -11.32 11.06 -6.84
C ASP A 22 -11.04 10.01 -7.94
N LEU A 23 -10.32 8.94 -7.61
CA LEU A 23 -10.07 7.85 -8.56
C LEU A 23 -11.38 7.13 -8.93
N CYS A 24 -12.20 6.76 -7.95
CA CYS A 24 -13.51 6.13 -8.18
C CYS A 24 -14.44 7.02 -9.00
N GLU A 25 -14.53 8.30 -8.66
CA GLU A 25 -15.33 9.26 -9.43
C GLU A 25 -14.80 9.44 -10.85
N SER A 26 -13.48 9.43 -11.04
CA SER A 26 -12.89 9.52 -12.39
C SER A 26 -13.26 8.30 -13.25
N HIS A 27 -13.38 7.11 -12.65
CA HIS A 27 -13.85 5.92 -13.36
C HIS A 27 -15.28 6.07 -13.85
N ILE A 28 -16.18 6.55 -12.99
CA ILE A 28 -17.58 6.82 -13.35
C ILE A 28 -17.65 7.91 -14.42
N TYR A 29 -16.91 9.01 -14.22
CA TYR A 29 -16.86 10.13 -15.14
C TYR A 29 -16.42 9.72 -16.56
N LEU A 30 -15.38 8.90 -16.66
CA LEU A 30 -14.88 8.39 -17.94
C LEU A 30 -15.86 7.42 -18.60
N TYR A 31 -16.55 6.60 -17.81
CA TYR A 31 -17.56 5.68 -18.30
C TYR A 31 -18.79 6.41 -18.88
N GLU A 32 -19.23 7.49 -18.22
CA GLU A 32 -20.43 8.24 -18.62
C GLU A 32 -20.16 9.24 -19.76
N ASN A 33 -18.91 9.61 -20.00
CA ASN A 33 -18.57 10.61 -21.01
C ASN A 33 -18.37 9.96 -22.40
N PRO A 34 -19.28 10.19 -23.37
CA PRO A 34 -19.18 9.56 -24.70
C PRO A 34 -17.98 10.04 -25.53
N LYS A 35 -17.30 11.11 -25.10
CA LYS A 35 -16.07 11.62 -25.75
C LYS A 35 -14.80 10.98 -25.16
N ALA A 36 -14.92 10.15 -24.13
CA ALA A 36 -13.77 9.50 -23.52
C ALA A 36 -13.17 8.45 -24.48
N GLU A 37 -11.86 8.51 -24.71
CA GLU A 37 -11.17 7.56 -25.58
C GLU A 37 -9.74 7.24 -25.12
N GLY A 38 -9.33 5.99 -25.27
CA GLY A 38 -7.98 5.54 -24.96
C GLY A 38 -7.63 5.66 -23.47
N ARG A 39 -6.39 6.04 -23.17
CA ARG A 39 -5.84 6.07 -21.80
C ARG A 39 -5.96 7.46 -21.17
N TYR A 40 -6.17 7.49 -19.85
CA TYR A 40 -6.18 8.67 -19.01
C TYR A 40 -5.28 8.46 -17.80
N ILE A 41 -4.51 9.48 -17.46
CA ILE A 41 -3.78 9.56 -16.20
C ILE A 41 -4.73 10.20 -15.18
N CYS A 42 -4.86 9.56 -14.02
CA CYS A 42 -5.60 10.06 -12.86
C CYS A 42 -4.63 10.20 -11.68
N SER A 43 -3.98 11.36 -11.61
CA SER A 43 -2.97 11.72 -10.62
C SER A 43 -3.11 13.21 -10.29
N SER A 44 -3.32 13.55 -9.02
CA SER A 44 -3.55 14.94 -8.60
C SER A 44 -2.32 15.60 -7.99
N HIS A 45 -1.50 14.83 -7.27
CA HIS A 45 -0.34 15.34 -6.55
C HIS A 45 0.90 14.51 -6.82
N ASP A 46 2.06 15.11 -6.62
CA ASP A 46 3.36 14.45 -6.66
C ASP A 46 4.24 14.98 -5.54
N ALA A 47 4.99 14.09 -4.91
CA ALA A 47 5.88 14.43 -3.80
C ALA A 47 7.08 13.50 -3.74
N THR A 48 8.19 14.05 -3.27
CA THR A 48 9.36 13.26 -2.90
C THR A 48 9.17 12.61 -1.52
N ILE A 49 9.95 11.59 -1.21
CA ILE A 49 9.97 10.97 0.12
C ILE A 49 10.27 11.99 1.22
N HIS A 50 11.14 12.97 0.94
CA HIS A 50 11.48 14.05 1.88
C HIS A 50 10.30 14.99 2.14
N GLN A 51 9.59 15.39 1.07
CA GLN A 51 8.39 16.21 1.19
C GLN A 51 7.29 15.48 1.97
N LEU A 52 7.09 14.19 1.70
CA LEU A 52 6.13 13.37 2.40
C LEU A 52 6.49 13.20 3.89
N ALA A 53 7.76 12.88 4.18
CA ALA A 53 8.24 12.73 5.56
C ALA A 53 8.09 14.03 6.36
N LYS A 54 8.38 15.18 5.74
CA LYS A 54 8.15 16.49 6.33
C LYS A 54 6.68 16.71 6.65
N MET A 55 5.79 16.50 5.68
CA MET A 55 4.34 16.64 5.87
C MET A 55 3.84 15.75 7.01
N ILE A 56 4.27 14.49 7.05
CA ILE A 56 3.84 13.56 8.10
C ILE A 56 4.32 14.01 9.48
N ASN A 57 5.58 14.45 9.61
CA ASN A 57 6.10 14.93 10.88
C ASN A 57 5.42 16.23 11.36
N GLU A 58 4.97 17.09 10.45
CA GLU A 58 4.23 18.32 10.78
C GLU A 58 2.78 18.04 11.21
N LYS A 59 2.11 17.10 10.55
CA LYS A 59 0.68 16.81 10.76
C LYS A 59 0.42 15.71 11.79
N TRP A 60 1.30 14.71 11.87
CA TRP A 60 1.21 13.56 12.76
C TRP A 60 2.55 13.30 13.48
N PRO A 61 2.97 14.22 14.36
CA PRO A 61 4.26 14.13 15.07
C PRO A 61 4.40 12.87 15.94
N GLU A 62 3.31 12.19 16.26
CA GLU A 62 3.30 10.93 17.02
C GLU A 62 4.04 9.76 16.34
N TYR A 63 4.32 9.84 15.04
CA TYR A 63 4.94 8.77 14.25
C TYR A 63 6.45 8.88 14.08
N GLN A 64 7.03 10.09 14.22
CA GLN A 64 8.48 10.33 14.13
C GLN A 64 9.14 9.71 12.87
N VAL A 65 8.69 10.11 11.69
CA VAL A 65 9.24 9.61 10.42
C VAL A 65 10.68 10.13 10.22
N PRO A 66 11.63 9.31 9.72
CA PRO A 66 12.99 9.77 9.43
C PRO A 66 13.01 10.98 8.49
N ALA A 67 13.93 11.91 8.73
CA ALA A 67 14.15 13.07 7.87
C ALA A 67 15.28 12.85 6.84
N LYS A 68 16.04 11.76 6.98
CA LYS A 68 17.10 11.35 6.06
C LYS A 68 16.87 9.91 5.64
N PHE A 69 17.14 9.64 4.37
CA PHE A 69 16.93 8.34 3.75
C PHE A 69 18.22 7.91 3.07
N GLU A 70 18.82 6.83 3.54
CA GLU A 70 20.09 6.34 3.00
C GLU A 70 19.97 6.06 1.49
N GLY A 71 20.99 6.50 0.73
CA GLY A 71 21.04 6.33 -0.71
C GLY A 71 20.11 7.26 -1.51
N ILE A 72 19.40 8.19 -0.86
CA ILE A 72 18.56 9.18 -1.51
C ILE A 72 19.16 10.58 -1.28
N ASP A 73 19.38 11.32 -2.36
CA ASP A 73 19.83 12.72 -2.29
C ASP A 73 18.74 13.60 -1.65
N ASP A 74 19.14 14.60 -0.87
CA ASP A 74 18.24 15.55 -0.21
C ASP A 74 17.51 16.45 -1.24
N GLU A 75 18.13 16.70 -2.41
CA GLU A 75 17.62 17.58 -3.47
C GLU A 75 17.13 16.83 -4.72
N ILE A 76 16.47 15.68 -4.55
CA ILE A 76 15.84 14.99 -5.68
C ILE A 76 14.67 15.81 -6.27
N PRO A 77 14.58 15.94 -7.61
CA PRO A 77 13.47 16.68 -8.23
C PRO A 77 12.15 15.91 -8.06
N THR A 78 11.02 16.60 -8.13
CA THR A 78 9.72 15.92 -8.19
C THR A 78 9.46 15.38 -9.60
N VAL A 79 8.84 14.20 -9.71
CA VAL A 79 8.38 13.61 -10.98
C VAL A 79 6.86 13.66 -11.01
N SER A 80 6.30 14.43 -11.94
CA SER A 80 4.86 14.68 -12.02
C SER A 80 4.21 13.89 -13.15
N PHE A 81 3.00 13.40 -12.91
CA PHE A 81 2.15 12.77 -13.93
C PHE A 81 1.10 13.77 -14.43
N SER A 82 0.96 13.88 -15.76
CA SER A 82 0.06 14.88 -16.33
C SER A 82 -1.37 14.35 -16.50
N SER A 83 -2.26 14.79 -15.61
CA SER A 83 -3.71 14.54 -15.72
C SER A 83 -4.45 15.53 -16.63
N LYS A 84 -3.72 16.32 -17.44
CA LYS A 84 -4.30 17.38 -18.30
C LYS A 84 -5.39 16.88 -19.25
N LYS A 85 -5.26 15.65 -19.75
CA LYS A 85 -6.29 15.04 -20.62
C LYS A 85 -7.59 14.81 -19.86
N LEU A 86 -7.52 14.32 -18.62
CA LEU A 86 -8.68 14.07 -17.77
C LEU A 86 -9.35 15.39 -17.35
N THR A 87 -8.55 16.34 -16.84
CA THR A 87 -9.06 17.64 -16.38
C THR A 87 -9.53 18.52 -17.53
N GLY A 88 -8.91 18.42 -18.71
CA GLY A 88 -9.34 19.11 -19.93
C GLY A 88 -10.72 18.68 -20.42
N MET A 89 -11.21 17.50 -20.02
CA MET A 89 -12.59 17.09 -20.29
C MET A 89 -13.59 17.68 -19.31
N GLY A 90 -13.15 18.25 -18.19
CA GLY A 90 -14.01 18.83 -17.15
C GLY A 90 -13.99 18.11 -15.80
N PHE A 91 -13.25 17.00 -15.66
CA PHE A 91 -13.06 16.34 -14.37
C PHE A 91 -12.27 17.23 -13.41
N LYS A 92 -12.64 17.24 -12.12
CA LYS A 92 -12.00 18.04 -11.08
C LYS A 92 -11.65 17.15 -9.90
N PHE A 93 -10.37 17.15 -9.54
CA PHE A 93 -9.92 16.59 -8.27
C PHE A 93 -10.45 17.44 -7.11
N LYS A 94 -10.92 16.79 -6.05
CA LYS A 94 -11.53 17.45 -4.91
C LYS A 94 -10.64 17.47 -3.68
N TYR A 95 -9.71 16.51 -3.59
CA TYR A 95 -8.95 16.26 -2.37
C TYR A 95 -7.47 16.57 -2.53
N ASP A 96 -6.87 17.10 -1.46
CA ASP A 96 -5.44 17.33 -1.38
C ASP A 96 -4.65 16.13 -0.81
N LEU A 97 -3.32 16.23 -0.82
CA LEU A 97 -2.44 15.17 -0.32
C LEU A 97 -2.58 14.94 1.19
N GLU A 98 -2.87 15.98 1.97
CA GLU A 98 -3.03 15.84 3.42
C GLU A 98 -4.31 15.08 3.76
N GLU A 99 -5.41 15.36 3.05
CA GLU A 99 -6.68 14.65 3.18
C GLU A 99 -6.51 13.16 2.85
N MET A 100 -5.74 12.82 1.81
CA MET A 100 -5.43 11.43 1.46
C MET A 100 -4.74 10.68 2.61
N PHE A 101 -3.64 11.25 3.12
CA PHE A 101 -2.88 10.61 4.19
C PHE A 101 -3.62 10.63 5.52
N GLY A 102 -4.38 11.69 5.81
CA GLY A 102 -5.22 11.80 7.00
C GLY A 102 -6.31 10.73 7.04
N GLY A 103 -7.04 10.56 5.94
CA GLY A 103 -8.05 9.50 5.82
C GLY A 103 -7.44 8.09 5.94
N ALA A 104 -6.29 7.85 5.31
CA ALA A 104 -5.59 6.56 5.38
C ALA A 104 -5.10 6.25 6.81
N ILE A 105 -4.44 7.22 7.47
CA ILE A 105 -3.94 7.06 8.84
C ILE A 105 -5.10 6.81 9.80
N GLN A 106 -6.17 7.59 9.72
CA GLN A 106 -7.34 7.45 10.59
C GLN A 106 -8.01 6.08 10.42
N SER A 107 -8.25 5.66 9.17
CA SER A 107 -8.83 4.35 8.87
C SER A 107 -7.96 3.20 9.39
N CYS A 108 -6.63 3.31 9.27
CA CYS A 108 -5.70 2.31 9.81
C CYS A 108 -5.68 2.29 11.34
N LYS A 109 -5.77 3.45 12.02
CA LYS A 109 -5.88 3.52 13.50
C LYS A 109 -7.16 2.82 13.98
N GLU A 110 -8.30 3.15 13.38
CA GLU A 110 -9.62 2.58 13.75
C GLU A 110 -9.70 1.06 13.56
N ARG A 111 -8.95 0.53 12.58
CA ARG A 111 -8.88 -0.92 12.29
C ARG A 111 -7.76 -1.64 13.04
N GLY A 112 -6.99 -0.95 13.87
CA GLY A 112 -5.85 -1.53 14.57
C GLY A 112 -4.69 -1.96 13.65
N LEU A 113 -4.62 -1.41 12.44
CA LEU A 113 -3.54 -1.68 11.46
C LEU A 113 -2.34 -0.75 11.66
N LEU A 114 -2.53 0.36 12.36
CA LEU A 114 -1.50 1.34 12.68
C LEU A 114 -1.63 1.77 14.15
N PRO A 115 -0.56 1.78 14.95
CA PRO A 115 -0.62 2.21 16.35
C PRO A 115 -0.89 3.71 16.45
N TYR A 116 -1.40 4.16 17.60
CA TYR A 116 -1.67 5.59 17.84
C TYR A 116 -0.40 6.44 17.97
N SER A 117 0.74 5.84 18.31
CA SER A 117 2.07 6.48 18.31
C SER A 117 3.16 5.43 18.15
N THR A 118 4.31 5.81 17.61
CA THR A 118 5.52 4.97 17.56
C THR A 118 6.34 5.00 18.86
N ASN A 119 5.97 5.83 19.84
CA ASN A 119 6.68 5.96 21.11
C ASN A 119 6.32 4.86 22.12
N GLU A 120 5.07 4.39 22.14
CA GLU A 120 4.57 3.42 23.14
C GLU A 120 5.21 2.03 23.01
N THR A 121 5.81 1.70 21.86
CA THR A 121 6.45 0.40 21.63
C THR A 121 7.91 0.33 22.09
N LYS A 122 8.50 1.43 22.59
CA LYS A 122 9.89 1.44 23.08
C LYS A 122 10.04 0.90 24.52
N GLU A 123 8.98 0.89 25.32
CA GLU A 123 9.05 0.53 26.77
C GLU A 123 8.52 -0.89 27.12
N GLY A 124 7.98 -1.64 26.15
CA GLY A 124 7.34 -2.94 26.40
C GLY A 124 8.20 -4.20 26.27
N LEU A 125 9.49 -4.09 25.91
CA LEU A 125 10.40 -5.25 25.75
C LEU A 125 11.47 -5.27 26.84
N ASN A 126 11.05 -5.39 28.10
CA ASN A 126 11.90 -5.96 29.14
C ASN A 126 11.06 -6.58 30.26
N SER A 127 10.96 -7.92 30.24
CA SER A 127 10.84 -8.90 31.36
C SER A 127 9.84 -10.05 31.04
N PRO A 128 9.93 -11.24 31.66
CA PRO A 128 10.93 -12.29 31.49
C PRO A 128 10.36 -13.61 30.88
N GLN A 129 11.27 -14.38 30.26
CA GLN A 129 11.23 -15.82 29.86
C GLN A 129 9.89 -16.58 29.82
N VAL A 130 9.49 -17.00 28.60
CA VAL A 130 8.55 -18.11 28.41
C VAL A 130 9.25 -19.43 28.76
N ALA A 131 8.67 -20.16 29.71
CA ALA A 131 9.04 -21.53 30.04
C ALA A 131 8.90 -22.44 28.80
N LYS A 132 9.87 -23.33 28.59
CA LYS A 132 9.82 -24.36 27.55
C LYS A 132 8.59 -25.27 27.78
N PRO A 133 7.78 -25.57 26.76
CA PRO A 133 6.78 -26.61 26.89
C PRO A 133 7.45 -27.99 26.84
N ASP A 134 6.94 -28.84 27.72
CA ASP A 134 7.33 -30.22 27.98
C ASP A 134 7.13 -31.12 26.75
N THR A 135 8.12 -31.96 26.50
CA THR A 135 8.14 -33.05 25.51
C THR A 135 7.04 -34.06 25.83
N GLY A 136 5.93 -34.06 25.07
CA GLY A 136 4.88 -35.06 25.28
C GLY A 136 3.70 -35.12 24.29
N GLU A 137 3.64 -34.28 23.24
CA GLU A 137 2.48 -34.27 22.32
C GLU A 137 2.83 -34.37 20.82
N GLU A 138 4.04 -34.81 20.46
CA GLU A 138 4.41 -35.03 19.06
C GLU A 138 3.95 -36.38 18.47
N GLU A 139 3.37 -37.28 19.27
CA GLU A 139 3.00 -38.62 18.79
C GLU A 139 1.54 -38.78 18.35
N LYS A 140 0.69 -37.75 18.48
CA LYS A 140 -0.75 -37.85 18.15
C LYS A 140 -1.17 -37.24 16.81
N LEU A 141 -0.33 -36.44 16.15
CA LEU A 141 -0.66 -35.82 14.86
C LEU A 141 -0.23 -36.63 13.62
N GLN A 142 0.54 -37.71 13.77
CA GLN A 142 1.00 -38.52 12.63
C GLN A 142 -0.03 -39.56 12.12
N ILE A 143 -1.20 -39.68 12.76
CA ILE A 143 -2.19 -40.72 12.43
C ILE A 143 -3.30 -40.21 11.48
N ILE A 144 -3.39 -38.91 11.20
CA ILE A 144 -4.53 -38.32 10.44
C ILE A 144 -4.24 -37.91 8.99
N HIS A 145 -3.04 -38.16 8.45
CA HIS A 145 -2.70 -37.80 7.05
C HIS A 145 -2.23 -38.96 6.17
N LYS A 146 -2.75 -40.17 6.42
CA LYS A 146 -2.62 -41.31 5.50
C LYS A 146 -3.90 -42.13 5.38
N VAL A 147 -4.95 -41.60 4.76
CA VAL A 147 -5.91 -42.40 3.95
C VAL A 147 -6.61 -41.50 2.91
N GLY A 148 -6.23 -41.67 1.63
CA GLY A 148 -7.09 -41.57 0.43
C GLY A 148 -7.50 -40.18 -0.08
N ASN A 149 -7.47 -39.85 -1.38
CA ASN A 149 -6.98 -40.44 -2.63
C ASN A 149 -7.16 -39.32 -3.68
N PRO A 150 -6.22 -39.02 -4.60
CA PRO A 150 -6.45 -38.01 -5.64
C PRO A 150 -7.54 -38.44 -6.63
N HIS A 151 -8.52 -37.57 -6.84
CA HIS A 151 -9.50 -37.74 -7.92
C HIS A 151 -8.80 -37.45 -9.27
N PRO A 152 -8.94 -38.30 -10.31
CA PRO A 152 -8.39 -38.02 -11.63
C PRO A 152 -9.22 -36.92 -12.32
N LEU A 153 -8.55 -35.89 -12.85
CA LEU A 153 -9.14 -34.99 -13.84
C LEU A 153 -9.01 -35.65 -15.22
N ALA A 154 -10.14 -35.94 -15.85
CA ALA A 154 -10.21 -36.48 -17.21
C ALA A 154 -9.88 -35.38 -18.26
N PRO A 155 -9.19 -35.70 -19.37
CA PRO A 155 -8.89 -34.74 -20.43
C PRO A 155 -9.92 -34.78 -21.57
N LEU A 156 -10.43 -33.61 -21.98
CA LEU A 156 -11.21 -33.38 -23.21
C LEU A 156 -10.90 -31.95 -23.68
N ALA A 157 -10.60 -31.60 -24.92
CA ALA A 157 -10.28 -32.30 -26.17
C ALA A 157 -9.56 -31.28 -27.08
N LYS A 158 -8.65 -31.75 -27.96
CA LYS A 158 -8.00 -30.95 -29.02
C LYS A 158 -8.83 -31.01 -30.32
N GLY A 159 -8.76 -29.94 -31.12
CA GLY A 159 -9.22 -29.83 -32.52
C GLY A 159 -10.37 -28.82 -32.63
N ILE A 160 -10.34 -27.83 -33.53
CA ILE A 160 -10.15 -27.93 -34.99
C ILE A 160 -9.40 -26.71 -35.54
N VAL A 161 -8.58 -26.97 -36.57
CA VAL A 161 -7.88 -26.04 -37.48
C VAL A 161 -8.62 -26.04 -38.83
N GLY A 162 -8.64 -24.91 -39.53
CA GLY A 162 -8.96 -24.74 -40.97
C GLY A 162 -10.35 -24.13 -41.23
N GLU A 163 -10.57 -23.16 -42.12
CA GLU A 163 -9.79 -22.55 -43.21
C GLU A 163 -9.81 -21.01 -43.13
#